data_AF-A0A257WYN4-F1
#
_entry.id   AF-A0A257WYN4-F1
#
_cell.length_a   1.000
_cell.length_b   1.000
_cell.length_c   1.000
_cell.angle_alpha   90.00
_cell.angle_beta   90.00
_cell.angle_gamma   90.00
#
_symmetry.space_group_name_H-M   'P 1'
#
loop_
_entity.id
_entity.type
_entity.pdbx_description
1 polymer ?
#
loop_
_entity_poly.entity_id
_entity_poly.type
_entity_poly.pdbx_seq_one_letter_code
_entity_poly.pdbx_strand_id
1 'polypeptide(L)'
;MKKIWKHPEEPQNAKRYWRSVAELDRREDFLKNLGREFPEGDTLNEEERENSRREFLKIMGASVGMMGLASCRRPLVNILPYTQHVEWMVPGKSLLYATSMPQGGGSVPMVVTTHEGRPTHLSPNPLHPVGGGVGAFAQASVLDLYDPERSQKPMGAGKELTWAKANDLLAIAIAEAKKSAGADLGIVMGASSSPTYLRLLGEVKAAFPQIKLFQ
;
A
#
# COMPACT_ATOMS: atom_id res chain seq x y z
N MET A 1 -29.01 -21.93 57.20
CA MET A 1 -29.65 -21.56 58.49
C MET A 1 -29.17 -20.16 58.88
N LYS A 2 -30.01 -19.12 58.78
CA LYS A 2 -29.63 -17.76 59.21
C LYS A 2 -29.56 -17.73 60.75
N LYS A 3 -28.39 -17.39 61.30
CA LYS A 3 -28.24 -17.12 62.74
C LYS A 3 -29.04 -15.86 63.06
N ILE A 4 -30.15 -16.00 63.78
CA ILE A 4 -30.91 -14.85 64.28
C ILE A 4 -30.18 -14.36 65.53
N TRP A 5 -29.49 -13.24 65.41
CA TRP A 5 -28.80 -12.62 66.54
C TRP A 5 -29.83 -11.96 67.47
N LYS A 6 -30.03 -12.53 68.66
CA LYS A 6 -30.84 -11.90 69.71
C LYS A 6 -29.97 -10.86 70.42
N HIS A 7 -30.31 -9.58 70.24
CA HIS A 7 -29.64 -8.49 70.93
C HIS A 7 -29.92 -8.61 72.45
N PRO A 8 -28.93 -8.34 73.32
CA PRO A 8 -29.16 -8.33 74.77
C PRO A 8 -30.17 -7.25 75.14
N GLU A 9 -31.04 -7.54 76.10
CA GLU A 9 -32.03 -6.55 76.59
C GLU A 9 -31.31 -5.43 77.34
N GLU A 10 -31.66 -4.18 77.05
CA GLU A 10 -31.09 -3.01 77.71
C GLU A 10 -31.49 -2.99 79.20
N PRO A 11 -30.56 -2.72 80.14
CA PRO A 11 -30.88 -2.65 81.56
C PRO A 11 -31.80 -1.47 81.89
N GLN A 12 -32.94 -1.72 82.53
CA GLN A 12 -34.02 -0.74 82.75
C GLN A 12 -33.68 0.43 83.70
N ASN A 13 -32.62 0.33 84.50
CA ASN A 13 -32.28 1.32 85.56
C ASN A 13 -31.09 2.24 85.24
N ALA A 14 -30.66 2.33 83.98
CA ALA A 14 -29.59 3.23 83.55
C ALA A 14 -30.13 4.41 82.71
N LYS A 15 -29.41 5.54 82.70
CA LYS A 15 -29.71 6.67 81.81
C LYS A 15 -29.60 6.21 80.35
N ARG A 16 -30.70 6.30 79.60
CA ARG A 16 -30.76 5.91 78.19
C ARG A 16 -30.29 7.05 77.30
N TYR A 17 -29.33 6.77 76.42
CA TYR A 17 -28.83 7.71 75.43
C TYR A 17 -29.20 7.20 74.03
N TRP A 18 -29.89 8.02 73.25
CA TRP A 18 -30.27 7.70 71.88
C TRP A 18 -29.12 8.05 70.92
N ARG A 19 -28.85 7.20 69.93
CA ARG A 19 -27.83 7.42 68.90
C ARG A 19 -28.30 8.36 67.81
N SER A 20 -29.61 8.49 67.62
CA SER A 20 -30.22 9.42 66.68
C SER A 20 -31.62 9.85 67.11
N VAL A 21 -32.11 10.95 66.54
CA VAL A 21 -33.50 11.41 66.74
C VAL A 21 -34.50 10.38 66.21
N ALA A 22 -34.15 9.66 65.13
CA ALA A 22 -35.00 8.61 64.58
C ALA A 22 -35.17 7.42 65.53
N GLU A 23 -34.16 7.14 66.36
CA GLU A 23 -34.22 6.11 67.42
C GLU A 23 -35.07 6.56 68.62
N LEU A 24 -34.99 7.84 68.99
CA LEU A 24 -35.85 8.45 70.01
C LEU A 24 -37.33 8.39 69.60
N ASP A 25 -37.62 8.79 68.36
CA ASP A 25 -38.98 8.82 67.79
C ASP A 25 -39.52 7.42 67.43
N ARG A 26 -38.70 6.36 67.51
CA ARG A 26 -39.04 4.99 67.09
C ARG A 26 -39.67 4.91 65.69
N ARG A 27 -39.13 5.63 64.72
CA ARG A 27 -39.67 5.65 63.34
C ARG A 27 -39.60 4.25 62.72
N GLU A 28 -40.65 3.86 62.00
CA GLU A 28 -40.76 2.53 61.40
C GLU A 28 -39.60 2.22 60.43
N ASP A 29 -39.16 3.20 59.63
CA ASP A 29 -38.06 3.04 58.67
C ASP A 29 -36.73 2.74 59.37
N PHE A 30 -36.50 3.36 60.53
CA PHE A 30 -35.31 3.12 61.33
C PHE A 30 -35.36 1.73 61.96
N LEU A 31 -36.51 1.33 62.51
CA LEU A 31 -36.71 0.00 63.10
C LEU A 31 -36.55 -1.13 62.07
N LYS A 32 -37.02 -0.93 60.83
CA LYS A 32 -36.85 -1.91 59.73
C LYS A 32 -35.39 -2.11 59.33
N ASN A 33 -34.58 -1.06 59.44
CA ASN A 33 -33.16 -1.09 59.09
C ASN A 33 -32.26 -1.42 60.30
N LEU A 34 -32.82 -1.46 61.51
CA LEU A 34 -32.11 -1.79 62.75
C LEU A 34 -31.67 -3.26 62.71
N GLY A 35 -30.40 -3.50 62.33
CA GLY A 35 -29.81 -4.83 62.19
C GLY A 35 -29.45 -5.26 60.77
N ARG A 36 -29.65 -4.41 59.75
CA ARG A 36 -29.03 -4.60 58.43
C ARG A 36 -27.70 -3.84 58.40
N GLU A 37 -26.57 -4.57 58.46
CA GLU A 37 -25.22 -3.97 58.45
C GLU A 37 -24.87 -3.26 57.12
N PHE A 38 -25.52 -3.64 56.00
CA PHE A 38 -25.34 -3.03 54.69
C PHE A 38 -26.70 -2.73 54.05
N PRO A 39 -27.11 -1.44 53.92
CA PRO A 39 -28.35 -1.06 53.25
C PRO A 39 -28.29 -1.32 51.73
N GLU A 40 -29.47 -1.46 51.11
CA GLU A 40 -29.61 -1.89 49.70
C GLU A 40 -28.81 -0.99 48.74
N GLY A 41 -27.94 -1.63 47.95
CA GLY A 41 -26.97 -0.98 47.05
C GLY A 41 -25.61 -1.71 46.94
N ASP A 42 -25.26 -2.60 47.89
CA ASP A 42 -23.97 -3.31 47.90
C ASP A 42 -24.08 -4.79 47.44
N THR A 43 -25.29 -5.32 47.31
CA THR A 43 -25.55 -6.63 46.71
C THR A 43 -26.25 -6.43 45.38
N LEU A 44 -25.52 -6.58 44.28
CA LEU A 44 -26.03 -6.54 42.91
C LEU A 44 -27.28 -7.42 42.77
N ASN A 45 -28.31 -6.92 42.07
CA ASN A 45 -29.51 -7.71 41.74
C ASN A 45 -29.16 -8.86 40.80
N GLU A 46 -30.01 -9.88 40.73
CA GLU A 46 -29.71 -11.11 39.97
C GLU A 46 -29.57 -10.87 38.45
N GLU A 47 -30.28 -9.86 37.92
CA GLU A 47 -30.13 -9.36 36.55
C GLU A 47 -28.84 -8.55 36.33
N GLU A 48 -28.35 -7.84 37.36
CA GLU A 48 -27.06 -7.12 37.31
C GLU A 48 -25.86 -8.06 37.46
N ARG A 49 -26.08 -9.25 38.05
CA ARG A 49 -25.11 -10.35 38.10
C ARG A 49 -24.87 -10.99 36.74
N GLU A 50 -25.82 -10.91 35.80
CA GLU A 50 -25.63 -11.31 34.39
C GLU A 50 -24.71 -10.32 33.66
N ASN A 51 -24.74 -9.02 34.00
CA ASN A 51 -23.80 -8.01 33.48
C ASN A 51 -22.44 -7.98 34.22
N SER A 52 -21.89 -9.16 34.54
CA SER A 52 -20.63 -9.27 35.28
C SER A 52 -19.40 -8.98 34.42
N ARG A 53 -18.32 -8.44 35.03
CA ARG A 53 -16.97 -8.32 34.43
C ARG A 53 -16.50 -9.62 33.77
N ARG A 54 -16.91 -10.77 34.32
CA ARG A 54 -16.60 -12.10 33.77
C ARG A 54 -17.26 -12.33 32.41
N GLU A 55 -18.50 -11.89 32.23
CA GLU A 55 -19.24 -12.04 30.98
C GLU A 55 -18.66 -11.16 29.88
N PHE A 56 -18.33 -9.92 30.23
CA PHE A 56 -17.58 -9.03 29.34
C PHE A 56 -16.24 -9.65 28.89
N LEU A 57 -15.46 -10.19 29.83
CA LEU A 57 -14.18 -10.85 29.50
C LEU A 57 -14.37 -12.12 28.66
N LYS A 58 -15.47 -12.87 28.84
CA LYS A 58 -15.80 -14.01 27.98
C LYS A 58 -16.11 -13.56 26.57
N ILE A 59 -16.93 -12.52 26.39
CA ILE A 59 -17.31 -12.00 25.07
C ILE A 59 -16.10 -11.39 24.35
N MET A 60 -15.33 -10.55 25.05
CA MET A 60 -14.10 -9.96 24.51
C MET A 60 -13.01 -11.00 24.23
N GLY A 61 -12.88 -12.01 25.10
CA GLY A 61 -11.95 -13.13 24.87
C GLY A 61 -12.37 -13.99 23.67
N ALA A 62 -13.67 -14.22 23.51
CA ALA A 62 -14.21 -14.96 22.36
C ALA A 62 -14.03 -14.19 21.04
N SER A 63 -14.24 -12.86 21.02
CA SER A 63 -14.06 -12.04 19.82
C SER A 63 -12.60 -11.96 19.39
N VAL A 64 -11.67 -11.77 20.34
CA VAL A 64 -10.23 -11.80 20.07
C VAL A 64 -9.76 -13.19 19.62
N GLY A 65 -10.27 -14.26 20.24
CA GLY A 65 -9.97 -15.64 19.84
C GLY A 65 -10.41 -15.96 18.42
N MET A 66 -11.62 -15.54 18.02
CA MET A 66 -12.16 -15.76 16.67
C MET A 66 -11.37 -14.98 15.60
N MET A 67 -10.97 -13.74 15.87
CA MET A 67 -10.10 -12.98 14.95
C MET A 67 -8.67 -13.53 14.89
N GLY A 68 -8.13 -14.01 16.03
CA GLY A 68 -6.79 -14.56 16.12
C GLY A 68 -6.60 -15.84 15.31
N LEU A 69 -7.61 -16.73 15.24
CA LEU A 69 -7.53 -17.99 14.50
C LEU A 69 -7.44 -17.81 12.98
N ALA A 70 -7.96 -16.70 12.43
CA ALA A 70 -7.80 -16.37 11.01
C ALA A 70 -6.43 -15.73 10.69
N SER A 71 -5.75 -15.15 11.69
CA SER A 71 -4.51 -14.37 11.51
C SER A 71 -3.22 -15.20 11.44
N CYS A 72 -3.25 -16.48 11.86
CA CYS A 72 -2.05 -17.33 11.93
C CYS A 72 -1.78 -18.16 10.67
N ARG A 73 -2.57 -18.01 9.60
CA ARG A 73 -2.35 -18.79 8.37
C ARG A 73 -1.36 -18.07 7.47
N ARG A 74 -0.12 -18.58 7.43
CA ARG A 74 0.88 -18.15 6.44
C ARG A 74 0.29 -18.29 5.04
N PRO A 75 0.28 -17.23 4.21
CA PRO A 75 -0.21 -17.34 2.84
C PRO A 75 0.61 -18.39 2.09
N LEU A 76 -0.08 -19.21 1.28
CA LEU A 76 0.59 -20.12 0.37
C LEU A 76 1.27 -19.26 -0.71
N VAL A 77 2.60 -19.34 -0.78
CA VAL A 77 3.40 -18.66 -1.79
C VAL A 77 3.85 -19.71 -2.80
N ASN A 78 3.47 -19.52 -4.05
CA ASN A 78 3.87 -20.40 -5.14
C ASN A 78 5.21 -19.94 -5.70
N ILE A 79 6.15 -20.87 -5.87
CA ILE A 79 7.44 -20.63 -6.54
C ILE A 79 7.31 -21.18 -7.96
N LEU A 80 7.33 -20.29 -8.96
CA LEU A 80 7.19 -20.65 -10.37
C LEU A 80 8.58 -20.68 -11.02
N PRO A 81 9.09 -21.86 -11.42
CA PRO A 81 10.34 -21.94 -12.17
C PRO A 81 10.14 -21.55 -13.64
N TYR A 82 11.25 -21.28 -14.33
CA TYR A 82 11.26 -21.07 -15.77
C TYR A 82 10.80 -22.33 -16.51
N THR A 83 9.93 -22.16 -17.51
CA THR A 83 9.58 -23.25 -18.46
C THR A 83 10.72 -23.54 -19.42
N GLN A 84 11.39 -22.48 -19.89
CA GLN A 84 12.63 -22.55 -20.68
C GLN A 84 13.63 -21.58 -20.06
N HIS A 85 14.70 -22.14 -19.51
CA HIS A 85 15.72 -21.39 -18.79
C HIS A 85 16.88 -21.03 -19.73
N VAL A 86 17.40 -19.80 -19.61
CA VAL A 86 18.57 -19.35 -20.38
C VAL A 86 19.86 -19.66 -19.61
N GLU A 87 20.90 -20.16 -20.29
CA GLU A 87 22.10 -20.69 -19.64
C GLU A 87 22.89 -19.66 -18.81
N TRP A 88 22.87 -18.40 -19.23
CA TRP A 88 23.66 -17.32 -18.62
C TRP A 88 22.97 -16.62 -17.45
N MET A 89 21.73 -17.00 -17.10
CA MET A 89 20.99 -16.44 -15.98
C MET A 89 20.95 -17.45 -14.84
N VAL A 90 21.22 -17.01 -13.61
CA VAL A 90 21.05 -17.87 -12.43
C VAL A 90 20.05 -17.20 -11.49
N PRO A 91 18.88 -17.82 -11.22
CA PRO A 91 17.89 -17.25 -10.30
C PRO A 91 18.53 -16.88 -8.95
N GLY A 92 18.19 -15.69 -8.45
CA GLY A 92 18.79 -15.13 -7.23
C GLY A 92 20.17 -14.47 -7.38
N LYS A 93 20.87 -14.60 -8.53
CA LYS A 93 22.09 -13.83 -8.82
C LYS A 93 21.77 -12.65 -9.73
N SER A 94 22.34 -11.49 -9.41
CA SER A 94 22.24 -10.31 -10.26
C SER A 94 23.09 -10.46 -11.52
N LEU A 95 22.58 -9.99 -12.65
CA LEU A 95 23.33 -9.83 -13.89
C LEU A 95 23.53 -8.35 -14.18
N LEU A 96 24.71 -8.01 -14.69
CA LEU A 96 25.12 -6.64 -15.01
C LEU A 96 25.11 -6.45 -16.51
N TYR A 97 24.36 -5.47 -17.00
CA TYR A 97 24.32 -5.10 -18.42
C TYR A 97 24.87 -3.70 -18.62
N ALA A 98 25.80 -3.54 -19.57
CA ALA A 98 26.23 -2.22 -20.01
C ALA A 98 25.15 -1.59 -20.90
N THR A 99 24.71 -0.38 -20.57
CA THR A 99 23.75 0.40 -21.36
C THR A 99 24.08 1.90 -21.30
N SER A 100 23.28 2.72 -21.96
CA SER A 100 23.35 4.17 -21.84
C SER A 100 21.95 4.78 -21.87
N MET A 101 21.74 5.83 -21.09
CA MET A 101 20.49 6.60 -21.10
C MET A 101 20.68 7.88 -21.91
N PRO A 102 19.79 8.21 -22.87
CA PRO A 102 19.83 9.49 -23.55
C PRO A 102 19.48 10.64 -22.59
N GLN A 103 20.23 11.73 -22.64
CA GLN A 103 19.98 12.95 -21.87
C GLN A 103 20.18 14.17 -22.77
N GLY A 104 19.61 15.32 -22.40
CA GLY A 104 19.88 16.58 -23.09
C GLY A 104 21.39 16.85 -23.18
N GLY A 105 21.94 16.81 -24.39
CA GLY A 105 23.38 17.02 -24.65
C GLY A 105 24.22 15.74 -24.86
N GLY A 106 23.65 14.54 -24.76
CA GLY A 106 24.39 13.31 -25.04
C GLY A 106 23.75 12.05 -24.47
N SER A 107 24.60 11.13 -23.99
CA SER A 107 24.15 9.94 -23.27
C SER A 107 24.99 9.69 -22.02
N VAL A 108 24.34 9.19 -20.97
CA VAL A 108 25.00 8.80 -19.72
C VAL A 108 25.32 7.30 -19.80
N PRO A 109 26.59 6.89 -19.79
CA PRO A 109 26.99 5.49 -19.78
C PRO A 109 26.73 4.88 -18.39
N MET A 110 26.11 3.70 -18.35
CA MET A 110 25.73 3.06 -17.09
C MET A 110 25.74 1.55 -17.18
N VAL A 111 25.72 0.91 -16.02
CA VAL A 111 25.57 -0.53 -15.84
C VAL A 111 24.27 -0.77 -15.09
N VAL A 112 23.40 -1.61 -15.63
CA VAL A 112 22.13 -1.98 -15.02
C VAL A 112 22.33 -3.30 -14.29
N THR A 113 21.98 -3.30 -13.01
CA THR A 113 21.81 -4.52 -12.23
C THR A 113 20.42 -5.06 -12.45
N THR A 114 20.35 -6.26 -13.02
CA THR A 114 19.11 -6.96 -13.32
C THR A 114 18.99 -8.21 -12.48
N HIS A 115 17.78 -8.49 -12.00
CA HIS A 115 17.43 -9.78 -11.40
C HIS A 115 16.41 -10.43 -12.31
N GLU A 116 16.71 -11.62 -12.83
CA GLU A 116 15.74 -12.40 -13.62
C GLU A 116 15.17 -11.63 -14.84
N GLY A 117 15.99 -10.75 -15.44
CA GLY A 117 15.62 -9.89 -16.56
C GLY A 117 14.92 -8.58 -16.17
N ARG A 118 14.75 -8.30 -14.88
CA ARG A 118 14.15 -7.06 -14.36
C ARG A 118 15.25 -6.10 -13.88
N PRO A 119 15.42 -4.94 -14.51
CA PRO A 119 16.27 -3.87 -13.98
C PRO A 119 15.89 -3.49 -12.56
N THR A 120 16.84 -3.34 -11.65
CA THR A 120 16.54 -2.96 -10.25
C THR A 120 17.38 -1.79 -9.78
N HIS A 121 18.59 -1.67 -10.31
CA HIS A 121 19.52 -0.62 -9.91
C HIS A 121 20.39 -0.21 -11.10
N LEU A 122 20.70 1.09 -11.14
CA LEU A 122 21.61 1.68 -12.13
C LEU A 122 22.88 2.13 -11.41
N SER A 123 24.02 1.82 -11.99
CA SER A 123 25.34 2.20 -11.49
C SER A 123 26.17 2.77 -12.64
N PRO A 124 27.21 3.58 -12.35
CA PRO A 124 28.04 4.14 -13.40
C PRO A 124 28.87 3.05 -14.09
N ASN A 125 29.18 3.23 -15.38
CA ASN A 125 30.05 2.32 -16.10
C ASN A 125 31.54 2.73 -15.93
N PRO A 126 32.35 1.97 -15.17
CA PRO A 126 33.75 2.32 -14.94
C PRO A 126 34.64 2.14 -16.17
N LEU A 127 34.21 1.36 -17.17
CA LEU A 127 34.97 1.10 -18.39
C LEU A 127 34.78 2.19 -19.45
N HIS A 128 33.79 3.07 -19.28
CA HIS A 128 33.51 4.10 -20.27
C HIS A 128 34.44 5.31 -20.08
N PRO A 129 35.02 5.91 -21.14
CA PRO A 129 35.99 7.01 -21.03
C PRO A 129 35.47 8.25 -20.30
N VAL A 130 34.16 8.52 -20.41
CA VAL A 130 33.48 9.61 -19.70
C VAL A 130 33.50 9.38 -18.17
N GLY A 131 33.75 8.14 -17.72
CA GLY A 131 34.24 7.79 -16.39
C GLY A 131 33.64 8.63 -15.26
N GLY A 132 32.31 8.61 -15.14
CA GLY A 132 31.56 9.49 -14.24
C GLY A 132 30.42 8.77 -13.53
N GLY A 133 29.86 9.42 -12.50
CA GLY A 133 28.70 8.93 -11.74
C GLY A 133 27.38 8.97 -12.53
N VAL A 134 26.36 8.32 -11.99
CA VAL A 134 24.98 8.40 -12.52
C VAL A 134 24.28 9.58 -11.86
N GLY A 135 23.70 10.48 -12.65
CA GLY A 135 22.92 11.61 -12.12
C GLY A 135 21.61 11.17 -11.48
N ALA A 136 20.99 12.04 -10.66
CA ALA A 136 19.74 11.74 -9.96
C ALA A 136 18.60 11.33 -10.91
N PHE A 137 18.45 12.02 -12.05
CA PHE A 137 17.46 11.68 -13.07
C PHE A 137 17.69 10.30 -13.68
N ALA A 138 18.95 9.97 -13.96
CA ALA A 138 19.30 8.67 -14.49
C ALA A 138 19.01 7.56 -13.47
N GLN A 139 19.34 7.78 -12.19
CA GLN A 139 19.01 6.83 -11.12
C GLN A 139 17.49 6.63 -10.95
N ALA A 140 16.72 7.72 -11.03
CA ALA A 140 15.26 7.71 -10.88
C ALA A 140 14.54 7.06 -12.06
N SER A 141 15.14 6.98 -13.24
CA SER A 141 14.53 6.41 -14.46
C SER A 141 14.08 4.96 -14.33
N VAL A 142 14.60 4.21 -13.35
CA VAL A 142 14.11 2.86 -13.02
C VAL A 142 12.64 2.92 -12.57
N LEU A 143 12.25 3.98 -11.86
CA LEU A 143 10.87 4.17 -11.41
C LEU A 143 9.96 4.46 -12.60
N ASP A 144 10.40 5.28 -13.57
CA ASP A 144 9.65 5.54 -14.79
C ASP A 144 9.38 4.26 -15.61
N LEU A 145 10.32 3.30 -15.57
CA LEU A 145 10.13 2.00 -16.22
C LEU A 145 9.03 1.16 -15.54
N TYR A 146 8.92 1.25 -14.22
CA TYR A 146 7.97 0.51 -13.39
C TYR A 146 6.71 1.30 -13.01
N ASP A 147 6.52 2.47 -13.60
CA ASP A 147 5.35 3.30 -13.36
C ASP A 147 4.06 2.59 -13.84
N PRO A 148 3.07 2.34 -12.95
CA PRO A 148 1.80 1.72 -13.34
C PRO A 148 0.97 2.59 -14.29
N GLU A 149 1.16 3.92 -14.29
CA GLU A 149 0.44 4.86 -15.17
C GLU A 149 1.06 4.95 -16.57
N ARG A 150 2.19 4.29 -16.80
CA ARG A 150 2.85 4.25 -18.10
C ARG A 150 1.91 3.68 -19.17
N SER A 151 1.88 4.33 -20.34
CA SER A 151 1.06 3.90 -21.47
C SER A 151 1.35 2.45 -21.87
N GLN A 152 0.36 1.58 -21.71
CA GLN A 152 0.47 0.14 -22.01
C GLN A 152 0.01 -0.20 -23.43
N LYS A 153 -0.83 0.65 -24.03
CA LYS A 153 -1.45 0.45 -25.34
C LYS A 153 -1.49 1.78 -26.11
N PRO A 154 -1.40 1.73 -27.45
CA PRO A 154 -1.62 2.91 -28.26
C PRO A 154 -3.05 3.42 -28.08
N MET A 155 -3.22 4.74 -28.15
CA MET A 155 -4.52 5.39 -28.04
C MET A 155 -4.82 6.21 -29.30
N GLY A 156 -6.07 6.24 -29.73
CA GLY A 156 -6.55 7.09 -30.81
C GLY A 156 -7.82 7.80 -30.39
N ALA A 157 -7.84 9.14 -30.48
CA ALA A 157 -8.96 9.98 -30.05
C ALA A 157 -9.47 9.63 -28.62
N GLY A 158 -8.54 9.34 -27.70
CA GLY A 158 -8.85 9.00 -26.31
C GLY A 158 -9.32 7.57 -26.05
N LYS A 159 -9.36 6.69 -27.07
CA LYS A 159 -9.76 5.29 -26.92
C LYS A 159 -8.57 4.35 -27.15
N GLU A 160 -8.55 3.23 -26.43
CA GLU A 160 -7.54 2.19 -26.61
C GLU A 160 -7.61 1.58 -28.02
N LEU A 161 -6.45 1.40 -28.64
CA LEU A 161 -6.27 0.74 -29.93
C LEU A 161 -5.41 -0.50 -29.78
N THR A 162 -5.52 -1.41 -30.75
CA THR A 162 -4.55 -2.49 -30.93
C THR A 162 -3.36 -1.99 -31.74
N TRP A 163 -2.19 -2.58 -31.54
CA TRP A 163 -0.99 -2.26 -32.32
C TRP A 163 -1.18 -2.43 -33.83
N ALA A 164 -1.95 -3.45 -34.26
CA ALA A 164 -2.28 -3.64 -35.66
C ALA A 164 -3.03 -2.44 -36.24
N LYS A 165 -4.12 -2.00 -35.57
CA LYS A 165 -4.89 -0.84 -36.01
C LYS A 165 -4.07 0.45 -35.98
N ALA A 166 -3.20 0.62 -34.98
CA ALA A 166 -2.30 1.78 -34.90
C ALA A 166 -1.34 1.81 -36.10
N ASN A 167 -0.78 0.66 -36.48
CA ASN A 167 0.09 0.56 -37.65
C ASN A 167 -0.65 0.81 -38.97
N ASP A 168 -1.90 0.34 -39.09
CA ASP A 168 -2.72 0.61 -40.27
C ASP A 168 -3.00 2.12 -40.43
N LEU A 169 -3.33 2.81 -39.33
CA LEU A 169 -3.53 4.25 -39.33
C LEU A 169 -2.26 5.02 -39.71
N LEU A 170 -1.11 4.61 -39.18
CA LEU A 170 0.17 5.18 -39.55
C LEU A 170 0.50 4.93 -41.03
N ALA A 171 0.22 3.74 -41.56
CA ALA A 171 0.44 3.42 -42.96
C ALA A 171 -0.41 4.29 -43.90
N ILE A 172 -1.67 4.57 -43.53
CA ILE A 172 -2.56 5.47 -44.26
C ILE A 172 -1.97 6.90 -44.27
N ALA A 173 -1.58 7.42 -43.10
CA ALA A 173 -1.00 8.76 -42.99
C ALA A 173 0.31 8.89 -43.80
N ILE A 174 1.15 7.86 -43.80
CA ILE A 174 2.38 7.81 -44.60
C ILE A 174 2.05 7.79 -46.10
N ALA A 175 1.05 7.02 -46.52
CA ALA A 175 0.63 6.95 -47.92
C ALA A 175 0.08 8.29 -48.42
N GLU A 176 -0.62 9.04 -47.58
CA GLU A 176 -1.08 10.40 -47.88
C GLU A 176 0.11 11.37 -47.98
N ALA A 177 1.04 11.34 -47.02
CA ALA A 177 2.24 12.17 -47.04
C ALA A 177 3.12 11.92 -48.28
N LYS A 178 3.12 10.69 -48.82
CA LYS A 178 3.84 10.38 -50.08
C LYS A 178 3.29 11.15 -51.28
N LYS A 179 1.99 11.45 -51.31
CA LYS A 179 1.36 12.18 -52.43
C LYS A 179 1.85 13.63 -52.51
N SER A 180 2.15 14.26 -51.39
CA SER A 180 2.68 15.63 -51.30
C SER A 180 4.20 15.69 -51.06
N ALA A 181 4.92 14.58 -51.28
CA ALA A 181 6.36 14.46 -51.04
C ALA A 181 6.80 14.88 -49.60
N GLY A 182 5.88 14.82 -48.63
CA GLY A 182 6.11 15.18 -47.24
C GLY A 182 5.77 16.62 -46.84
N ALA A 183 5.22 17.46 -47.73
CA ALA A 183 4.94 18.87 -47.42
C ALA A 183 3.97 19.06 -46.24
N ASP A 184 3.01 18.14 -46.09
CA ASP A 184 1.99 18.17 -45.05
C ASP A 184 2.42 17.42 -43.76
N LEU A 185 3.63 16.85 -43.73
CA LEU A 185 4.14 16.05 -42.63
C LEU A 185 5.22 16.83 -41.85
N GLY A 186 4.98 16.99 -40.54
CA GLY A 186 5.94 17.54 -39.59
C GLY A 186 6.29 16.51 -38.53
N ILE A 187 7.58 16.31 -38.25
CA ILE A 187 8.04 15.49 -37.12
C ILE A 187 8.61 16.42 -36.07
N VAL A 188 8.05 16.36 -34.85
CA VAL A 188 8.56 17.06 -33.67
C VAL A 188 9.32 16.06 -32.83
N MET A 189 10.56 16.41 -32.47
CA MET A 189 11.47 15.50 -31.82
C MET A 189 12.39 16.21 -30.84
N GLY A 190 12.82 15.50 -29.80
CA GLY A 190 13.85 16.02 -28.90
C GLY A 190 15.24 15.95 -29.52
N ALA A 191 16.17 16.76 -28.99
CA ALA A 191 17.56 16.67 -29.38
C ALA A 191 18.15 15.28 -29.09
N SER A 192 18.83 14.71 -30.08
CA SER A 192 19.41 13.37 -29.99
C SER A 192 20.78 13.32 -30.67
N SER A 193 21.74 12.67 -30.01
CA SER A 193 23.09 12.44 -30.53
C SER A 193 23.30 11.02 -31.09
N SER A 194 22.22 10.22 -31.20
CA SER A 194 22.33 8.82 -31.64
C SER A 194 22.60 8.72 -33.15
N PRO A 195 23.70 8.07 -33.59
CA PRO A 195 24.01 7.93 -35.01
C PRO A 195 22.96 7.15 -35.80
N THR A 196 22.36 6.12 -35.19
CA THR A 196 21.31 5.32 -35.84
C THR A 196 20.05 6.14 -36.06
N TYR A 197 19.73 7.01 -35.10
CA TYR A 197 18.59 7.91 -35.19
C TYR A 197 18.78 8.98 -36.26
N LEU A 198 19.96 9.61 -36.30
CA LEU A 198 20.31 10.60 -37.33
C LEU A 198 20.32 9.98 -38.74
N ARG A 199 20.81 8.75 -38.89
CA ARG A 199 20.72 8.01 -40.16
C ARG A 199 19.26 7.79 -40.59
N LEU A 200 18.40 7.34 -39.67
CA LEU A 200 16.97 7.14 -39.96
C LEU A 200 16.30 8.45 -40.38
N LEU A 201 16.62 9.58 -39.76
CA LEU A 201 16.12 10.89 -40.20
C LEU A 201 16.60 11.26 -41.61
N GLY A 202 17.84 10.92 -41.95
CA GLY A 202 18.35 11.08 -43.31
C GLY A 202 17.57 10.25 -44.33
N GLU A 203 17.27 9.00 -43.99
CA GLU A 203 16.46 8.10 -44.83
C GLU A 203 15.02 8.62 -44.98
N VAL A 204 14.43 9.13 -43.90
CA VAL A 204 13.09 9.77 -43.94
C VAL A 204 13.12 11.01 -44.82
N LYS A 205 14.13 11.87 -44.71
CA LYS A 205 14.26 13.07 -45.55
C LYS A 205 14.51 12.73 -47.02
N ALA A 206 15.21 11.64 -47.31
CA ALA A 206 15.40 11.15 -48.67
C ALA A 206 14.08 10.60 -49.26
N ALA A 207 13.29 9.89 -48.45
CA ALA A 207 11.97 9.39 -48.87
C ALA A 207 10.92 10.52 -49.00
N PHE A 208 11.03 11.58 -48.20
CA PHE A 208 10.11 12.72 -48.15
C PHE A 208 10.89 14.05 -48.23
N PRO A 209 11.21 14.52 -49.45
CA PRO A 209 12.08 15.69 -49.62
C PRO A 209 11.55 16.99 -49.00
N GLN A 210 10.22 17.16 -48.88
CA GLN A 210 9.58 18.37 -48.37
C GLN A 210 9.20 18.28 -46.88
N ILE A 211 9.62 17.23 -46.17
CA ILE A 211 9.29 17.04 -44.76
C ILE A 211 9.91 18.11 -43.87
N LYS A 212 9.14 18.59 -42.88
CA LYS A 212 9.64 19.51 -41.85
C LYS A 212 10.01 18.75 -40.59
N LEU A 213 11.27 18.88 -40.18
CA LEU A 213 11.77 18.33 -38.91
C LEU A 213 11.93 19.47 -37.92
N PHE A 214 11.27 19.38 -36.78
CA PHE A 214 11.32 20.35 -35.69
C PHE A 214 12.04 19.72 -34.49
N GLN A 215 13.12 20.35 -34.06
CA GLN A 215 13.96 19.92 -32.94
C GLN A 215 13.93 20.95 -31.81
#